data_AF-A0A2U0S5U4-F1
#
_entry.id   AF-A0A2U0S5U4-F1
#
_cell.length_a   1.000
_cell.length_b   1.000
_cell.length_c   1.000
_cell.angle_alpha   90.00
_cell.angle_beta   90.00
_cell.angle_gamma   90.00
#
_symmetry.space_group_name_H-M   'P 1'
#
loop_
_entity.id
_entity.type
_entity.pdbx_description
1 polymer ?
#
loop_
_entity_poly.entity_id
_entity_poly.type
_entity_poly.pdbx_seq_one_letter_code
_entity_poly.pdbx_strand_id
1 'polypeptide(L)'
;TNKIHRSGNTYIFNGDITESYGIIVEKSNIVIDGKGHTLKSTPRLLPIGSWDFGIELSNVTDGNAVIKNLKIVDFNIGVYIWTTNNTVTGNTITGGNVGIFLAESPNTVVGNYIEDNTEGVFLGPLPDTHKTVYNILYHNSFVNNTLQAYDCECTDPHTIQHQNIWDNGTSGNYWSDYSGIDVDGDGIGDTPYSVSSDDADTCPLMAPIAFPITRNNGFLGTNIPFELGLALTVAGIVSVSAAVYVVLKRKKAS
;
A
#
# COMPACT_ATOMS: atom_id res chain seq x y z
N THR A 1 11.65 -17.32 11.56
CA THR A 1 12.47 -16.13 11.91
C THR A 1 12.04 -15.59 13.28
N ASN A 2 12.94 -14.94 14.03
CA ASN A 2 12.61 -14.20 15.25
C ASN A 2 12.15 -12.75 14.97
N LYS A 3 12.07 -12.38 13.67
CA LYS A 3 11.74 -11.03 13.20
C LYS A 3 10.24 -10.73 13.11
N ILE A 4 9.40 -11.70 13.44
CA ILE A 4 7.95 -11.57 13.45
C ILE A 4 7.44 -11.97 14.83
N HIS A 5 6.70 -11.07 15.46
CA HIS A 5 6.04 -11.29 16.74
C HIS A 5 4.53 -11.39 16.54
N ARG A 6 3.90 -12.40 17.14
CA ARG A 6 2.45 -12.59 17.06
C ARG A 6 1.76 -12.03 18.30
N SER A 7 0.72 -11.22 18.10
CA SER A 7 -0.21 -10.73 19.13
C SER A 7 -1.65 -11.00 18.69
N GLY A 8 -2.28 -12.03 19.29
CA GLY A 8 -3.61 -12.49 18.87
C GLY A 8 -3.62 -12.97 17.41
N ASN A 9 -4.39 -12.28 16.57
CA ASN A 9 -4.46 -12.51 15.12
C ASN A 9 -3.55 -11.56 14.30
N THR A 10 -2.72 -10.75 14.96
CA THR A 10 -1.78 -9.85 14.29
C THR A 10 -0.37 -10.44 14.32
N TYR A 11 0.27 -10.48 13.17
CA TYR A 11 1.67 -10.83 12.95
C TYR A 11 2.43 -9.54 12.65
N ILE A 12 3.31 -9.13 13.56
CA ILE A 12 3.96 -7.82 13.55
C ILE A 12 5.44 -8.02 13.27
N PHE A 13 5.96 -7.38 12.23
CA PHE A 13 7.39 -7.34 11.99
C PHE A 13 8.06 -6.46 13.04
N ASN A 14 9.14 -6.96 13.63
CA ASN A 14 9.97 -6.22 14.59
C ASN A 14 11.40 -5.95 14.05
N GLY A 15 11.64 -6.32 12.80
CA GLY A 15 12.88 -6.07 12.09
C GLY A 15 12.77 -6.53 10.64
N ASP A 16 13.74 -6.12 9.84
CA ASP A 16 13.80 -6.49 8.43
C ASP A 16 14.16 -7.97 8.26
N ILE A 17 13.55 -8.59 7.25
CA ILE A 17 13.88 -9.92 6.75
C ILE A 17 14.47 -9.71 5.37
N THR A 18 15.80 -9.68 5.29
CA THR A 18 16.55 -9.34 4.07
C THR A 18 16.80 -10.53 3.15
N GLU A 19 16.51 -11.74 3.64
CA GLU A 19 16.66 -13.01 2.93
C GLU A 19 15.43 -13.86 3.24
N SER A 20 14.54 -14.02 2.26
CA SER A 20 13.26 -14.71 2.44
C SER A 20 12.87 -15.56 1.24
N TYR A 21 12.18 -16.66 1.55
CA TYR A 21 11.49 -17.50 0.56
C TYR A 21 10.04 -17.10 0.32
N GLY A 22 9.57 -16.05 1.01
CA GLY A 22 8.17 -15.63 1.01
C GLY A 22 7.45 -15.98 2.30
N ILE A 23 6.23 -15.48 2.44
CA ILE A 23 5.31 -15.81 3.52
C ILE A 23 4.02 -16.36 2.91
N ILE A 24 3.70 -17.61 3.24
CA ILE A 24 2.42 -18.23 2.86
C ILE A 24 1.44 -18.04 4.02
N VAL A 25 0.26 -17.53 3.71
CA VAL A 25 -0.81 -17.25 4.65
C VAL A 25 -1.94 -18.24 4.44
N GLU A 26 -2.05 -19.18 5.38
CA GLU A 26 -3.05 -20.24 5.35
C GLU A 26 -4.17 -20.03 6.38
N LYS A 27 -4.25 -18.82 6.97
CA LYS A 27 -5.18 -18.52 8.06
C LYS A 27 -5.98 -17.24 7.78
N SER A 28 -7.29 -17.34 7.93
CA SER A 28 -8.27 -16.24 7.81
C SER A 28 -8.28 -15.31 9.03
N ASN A 29 -8.85 -14.11 8.85
CA ASN A 29 -9.05 -13.13 9.94
C ASN A 29 -7.75 -12.70 10.63
N ILE A 30 -6.69 -12.46 9.86
CA ILE A 30 -5.38 -12.05 10.37
C ILE A 30 -4.96 -10.68 9.87
N VAL A 31 -3.97 -10.11 10.55
CA VAL A 31 -3.27 -8.91 10.10
C VAL A 31 -1.78 -9.20 10.04
N ILE A 32 -1.14 -8.88 8.92
CA ILE A 32 0.31 -8.82 8.78
C ILE A 32 0.68 -7.33 8.75
N ASP A 33 1.31 -6.85 9.82
CA ASP A 33 1.74 -5.46 9.95
C ASP A 33 3.26 -5.37 9.90
N GLY A 34 3.79 -4.83 8.81
CA GLY A 34 5.21 -4.64 8.59
C GLY A 34 5.85 -3.58 9.46
N LYS A 35 5.08 -2.63 10.03
CA LYS A 35 5.63 -1.48 10.78
C LYS A 35 6.77 -0.74 10.04
N GLY A 36 6.72 -0.73 8.72
CA GLY A 36 7.73 -0.14 7.83
C GLY A 36 8.95 -1.01 7.56
N HIS A 37 8.97 -2.26 8.05
CA HIS A 37 10.06 -3.19 7.83
C HIS A 37 10.03 -3.83 6.45
N THR A 38 11.19 -4.33 6.05
CA THR A 38 11.41 -4.94 4.75
C THR A 38 11.24 -6.45 4.81
N LEU A 39 10.58 -6.99 3.79
CA LEU A 39 10.60 -8.39 3.39
C LEU A 39 11.25 -8.43 2.00
N LYS A 40 12.45 -8.99 1.90
CA LYS A 40 13.22 -9.04 0.65
C LYS A 40 13.47 -10.47 0.22
N SER A 41 13.34 -10.73 -1.08
CA SER A 41 13.62 -12.04 -1.66
C SER A 41 15.10 -12.40 -1.55
N THR A 42 15.37 -13.68 -1.35
CA THR A 42 16.69 -14.26 -1.62
C THR A 42 16.75 -14.69 -3.09
N PRO A 43 17.74 -14.20 -3.89
CA PRO A 43 17.93 -14.60 -5.27
C PRO A 43 18.00 -16.11 -5.43
N ARG A 44 17.26 -16.67 -6.39
CA ARG A 44 17.34 -18.09 -6.73
C ARG A 44 17.03 -18.35 -8.19
N LEU A 45 17.57 -19.46 -8.70
CA LEU A 45 17.17 -20.01 -9.99
C LEU A 45 15.91 -20.84 -9.79
N LEU A 46 14.78 -20.32 -10.26
CA LEU A 46 13.52 -21.05 -10.26
C LEU A 46 13.43 -21.94 -11.52
N PRO A 47 12.87 -23.15 -11.42
CA PRO A 47 12.48 -23.92 -12.59
C PRO A 47 11.54 -23.10 -13.48
N ILE A 48 11.58 -23.36 -14.79
CA ILE A 48 10.67 -22.72 -15.74
C ILE A 48 9.22 -22.96 -15.28
N GLY A 49 8.44 -21.87 -15.16
CA GLY A 49 7.06 -21.91 -14.70
C GLY A 49 6.87 -21.90 -13.18
N SER A 50 7.94 -21.75 -12.39
CA SER A 50 7.85 -21.52 -10.94
C SER A 50 7.95 -20.03 -10.61
N TRP A 51 7.21 -19.61 -9.60
CA TRP A 51 7.12 -18.23 -9.13
C TRP A 51 7.46 -18.19 -7.65
N ASP A 52 8.12 -17.13 -7.18
CA ASP A 52 8.24 -16.85 -5.75
C ASP A 52 7.38 -15.64 -5.37
N PHE A 53 6.71 -15.77 -4.23
CA PHE A 53 5.77 -14.79 -3.72
C PHE A 53 6.38 -14.09 -2.51
N GLY A 54 6.27 -12.76 -2.43
CA GLY A 54 6.59 -12.05 -1.20
C GLY A 54 5.62 -12.44 -0.10
N ILE A 55 4.34 -12.19 -0.34
CA ILE A 55 3.23 -12.70 0.48
C ILE A 55 2.22 -13.40 -0.42
N GLU A 56 1.90 -14.64 -0.09
CA GLU A 56 0.84 -15.43 -0.72
C GLU A 56 -0.33 -15.57 0.27
N LEU A 57 -1.51 -15.08 -0.12
CA LEU A 57 -2.77 -15.49 0.50
C LEU A 57 -3.29 -16.71 -0.25
N SER A 58 -3.06 -17.89 0.31
CA SER A 58 -3.34 -19.15 -0.37
C SER A 58 -4.84 -19.43 -0.44
N ASN A 59 -5.24 -20.31 -1.36
CA ASN A 59 -6.64 -20.70 -1.53
C ASN A 59 -7.22 -21.52 -0.36
N VAL A 60 -6.45 -21.79 0.70
CA VAL A 60 -6.94 -22.47 1.91
C VAL A 60 -7.43 -21.50 2.99
N THR A 61 -7.27 -20.19 2.82
CA THR A 61 -7.91 -19.19 3.69
C THR A 61 -9.27 -18.74 3.16
N ASP A 62 -10.22 -18.55 4.06
CA ASP A 62 -11.52 -17.90 3.82
C ASP A 62 -11.41 -16.36 3.67
N GLY A 63 -10.20 -15.81 3.67
CA GLY A 63 -9.95 -14.38 3.51
C GLY A 63 -9.98 -13.57 4.81
N ASN A 64 -10.38 -12.31 4.70
CA ASN A 64 -10.30 -11.31 5.77
C ASN A 64 -8.87 -11.15 6.33
N ALA A 65 -7.88 -11.24 5.45
CA ALA A 65 -6.50 -10.93 5.78
C ALA A 65 -6.18 -9.47 5.42
N VAL A 66 -5.42 -8.79 6.28
CA VAL A 66 -4.91 -7.44 6.02
C VAL A 66 -3.39 -7.48 5.94
N ILE A 67 -2.82 -7.09 4.81
CA ILE A 67 -1.38 -6.93 4.60
C ILE A 67 -1.06 -5.45 4.59
N LYS A 68 -0.28 -4.97 5.56
CA LYS A 68 0.01 -3.54 5.66
C LYS A 68 1.41 -3.16 6.10
N ASN A 69 1.81 -1.94 5.71
CA ASN A 69 3.03 -1.26 6.16
C ASN A 69 4.31 -2.06 5.93
N LEU A 70 4.39 -2.87 4.87
CA LEU A 70 5.59 -3.62 4.49
C LEU A 70 6.30 -2.97 3.31
N LYS A 71 7.62 -3.13 3.26
CA LYS A 71 8.41 -2.97 2.04
C LYS A 71 8.69 -4.36 1.47
N ILE A 72 8.05 -4.72 0.37
CA ILE A 72 8.17 -6.02 -0.29
C ILE A 72 9.05 -5.84 -1.52
N VAL A 73 10.21 -6.51 -1.55
CA VAL A 73 11.30 -6.17 -2.46
C VAL A 73 11.84 -7.41 -3.19
N ASP A 74 11.99 -7.30 -4.50
CA ASP A 74 12.68 -8.25 -5.40
C ASP A 74 12.06 -9.67 -5.47
N PHE A 75 10.77 -9.83 -5.17
CA PHE A 75 10.05 -11.08 -5.41
C PHE A 75 9.50 -11.12 -6.83
N ASN A 76 9.40 -12.29 -7.46
CA ASN A 76 8.80 -12.39 -8.78
C ASN A 76 7.35 -11.85 -8.76
N ILE A 77 6.56 -12.23 -7.76
CA ILE A 77 5.27 -11.61 -7.45
C ILE A 77 5.34 -11.06 -6.02
N GLY A 78 5.14 -9.75 -5.84
CA GLY A 78 5.20 -9.11 -4.52
C GLY A 78 4.12 -9.62 -3.57
N VAL A 79 2.85 -9.46 -3.96
CA VAL A 79 1.69 -9.98 -3.23
C VAL A 79 0.82 -10.78 -4.18
N TYR A 80 0.55 -12.04 -3.84
CA TYR A 80 -0.35 -12.92 -4.57
C TYR A 80 -1.59 -13.22 -3.72
N ILE A 81 -2.78 -12.95 -4.26
CA ILE A 81 -4.04 -13.17 -3.56
C ILE A 81 -4.90 -14.15 -4.36
N TRP A 82 -5.05 -15.36 -3.81
CA TRP A 82 -5.86 -16.44 -4.37
C TRP A 82 -7.16 -16.68 -3.58
N THR A 83 -7.67 -15.63 -2.96
CA THR A 83 -8.89 -15.67 -2.15
C THR A 83 -9.56 -14.29 -2.14
N THR A 84 -10.69 -14.16 -1.45
CA THR A 84 -11.54 -12.96 -1.47
C THR A 84 -11.58 -12.26 -0.12
N ASN A 85 -12.11 -11.03 -0.09
CA ASN A 85 -12.30 -10.21 1.09
C ASN A 85 -11.01 -9.87 1.83
N ASN A 86 -9.93 -9.55 1.12
CA ASN A 86 -8.65 -9.16 1.71
C ASN A 86 -8.34 -7.69 1.45
N THR A 87 -7.43 -7.14 2.26
CA THR A 87 -6.98 -5.75 2.12
C THR A 87 -5.46 -5.68 2.05
N VAL A 88 -4.94 -5.05 1.00
CA VAL A 88 -3.53 -4.69 0.85
C VAL A 88 -3.42 -3.18 0.99
N THR A 89 -2.71 -2.69 2.00
CA THR A 89 -2.67 -1.25 2.27
C THR A 89 -1.37 -0.71 2.87
N GLY A 90 -0.94 0.47 2.44
CA GLY A 90 0.24 1.13 3.01
C GLY A 90 1.55 0.39 2.74
N ASN A 91 1.59 -0.48 1.73
CA ASN A 91 2.79 -1.23 1.38
C ASN A 91 3.59 -0.51 0.29
N THR A 92 4.91 -0.70 0.30
CA THR A 92 5.78 -0.41 -0.84
C THR A 92 6.14 -1.74 -1.49
N ILE A 93 5.89 -1.89 -2.79
CA ILE A 93 6.12 -3.15 -3.53
C ILE A 93 6.95 -2.84 -4.77
N THR A 94 8.14 -3.43 -4.87
CA THR A 94 9.12 -3.02 -5.89
C THR A 94 10.06 -4.13 -6.34
N GLY A 95 10.55 -4.00 -7.58
CA GLY A 95 11.62 -4.82 -8.15
C GLY A 95 11.17 -6.21 -8.59
N GLY A 96 9.86 -6.43 -8.74
CA GLY A 96 9.28 -7.71 -9.16
C GLY A 96 8.85 -7.76 -10.62
N ASN A 97 8.49 -8.95 -11.10
CA ASN A 97 7.76 -9.06 -12.38
C ASN A 97 6.36 -8.49 -12.19
N VAL A 98 5.66 -8.90 -11.14
CA VAL A 98 4.33 -8.38 -10.79
C VAL A 98 4.36 -7.83 -9.37
N GLY A 99 3.88 -6.59 -9.18
CA GLY A 99 3.73 -6.01 -7.85
C GLY A 99 2.64 -6.74 -7.05
N ILE A 100 1.40 -6.64 -7.50
CA ILE A 100 0.24 -7.31 -6.90
C ILE A 100 -0.47 -8.16 -7.96
N PHE A 101 -0.70 -9.44 -7.67
CA PHE A 101 -1.56 -10.30 -8.48
C PHE A 101 -2.82 -10.66 -7.69
N LEU A 102 -3.97 -10.21 -8.19
CA LEU A 102 -5.30 -10.60 -7.73
C LEU A 102 -5.86 -11.71 -8.65
N ALA A 103 -5.90 -12.95 -8.15
CA ALA A 103 -6.48 -14.09 -8.88
C ALA A 103 -7.96 -14.33 -8.54
N GLU A 104 -8.48 -13.63 -7.53
CA GLU A 104 -9.85 -13.75 -7.04
C GLU A 104 -10.39 -12.36 -6.68
N SER A 105 -11.72 -12.23 -6.62
CA SER A 105 -12.39 -10.97 -6.24
C SER A 105 -13.65 -11.25 -5.39
N PRO A 106 -14.07 -10.33 -4.49
CA PRO A 106 -13.56 -8.97 -4.33
C PRO A 106 -12.35 -8.88 -3.38
N ASN A 107 -11.43 -7.96 -3.66
CA ASN A 107 -10.36 -7.54 -2.76
C ASN A 107 -10.20 -6.00 -2.79
N THR A 108 -9.54 -5.45 -1.77
CA THR A 108 -9.27 -4.01 -1.66
C THR A 108 -7.77 -3.74 -1.66
N VAL A 109 -7.32 -2.89 -2.58
CA VAL A 109 -5.93 -2.42 -2.69
C VAL A 109 -5.93 -0.91 -2.53
N VAL A 110 -5.45 -0.41 -1.40
CA VAL A 110 -5.59 1.02 -1.07
C VAL A 110 -4.34 1.59 -0.41
N GLY A 111 -3.86 2.74 -0.85
CA GLY A 111 -2.76 3.40 -0.18
C GLY A 111 -1.40 2.73 -0.38
N ASN A 112 -1.20 1.95 -1.45
CA ASN A 112 0.08 1.29 -1.74
C ASN A 112 0.92 2.08 -2.72
N TYR A 113 2.24 1.96 -2.58
CA TYR A 113 3.22 2.53 -3.49
C TYR A 113 3.89 1.38 -4.26
N ILE A 114 3.55 1.26 -5.54
CA ILE A 114 3.88 0.12 -6.40
C ILE A 114 4.81 0.64 -7.50
N GLU A 115 6.09 0.31 -7.38
CA GLU A 115 7.15 0.98 -8.14
C GLU A 115 8.15 0.01 -8.77
N ASP A 116 8.60 0.34 -9.99
CA ASP A 116 9.67 -0.39 -10.69
C ASP A 116 9.40 -1.90 -10.82
N ASN A 117 8.15 -2.29 -11.08
CA ASN A 117 7.78 -3.65 -11.46
C ASN A 117 7.58 -3.75 -12.98
N THR A 118 7.61 -4.97 -13.54
CA THR A 118 7.20 -5.14 -14.94
C THR A 118 5.71 -4.83 -15.09
N GLU A 119 4.89 -5.35 -14.19
CA GLU A 119 3.46 -5.07 -14.08
C GLU A 119 3.16 -4.59 -12.65
N GLY A 120 2.53 -3.43 -12.48
CA GLY A 120 2.21 -2.90 -11.15
C GLY A 120 1.14 -3.76 -10.47
N VAL A 121 -0.01 -3.91 -11.12
CA VAL A 121 -1.06 -4.86 -10.74
C VAL A 121 -1.45 -5.74 -11.93
N PHE A 122 -1.62 -7.03 -11.67
CA PHE A 122 -2.13 -8.00 -12.63
C PHE A 122 -3.47 -8.55 -12.13
N LEU A 123 -4.49 -8.45 -12.97
CA LEU A 123 -5.84 -8.93 -12.74
C LEU A 123 -6.09 -10.10 -13.69
N GLY A 124 -6.10 -11.31 -13.14
CA GLY A 124 -6.26 -12.52 -13.95
C GLY A 124 -7.69 -12.73 -14.46
N PRO A 125 -7.90 -13.64 -15.43
CA PRO A 125 -9.25 -14.07 -15.79
C PRO A 125 -9.96 -14.73 -14.59
N LEU A 126 -11.26 -14.47 -14.43
CA LEU A 126 -12.12 -15.21 -13.50
C LEU A 126 -12.98 -16.22 -14.26
N PRO A 127 -13.38 -17.35 -13.64
CA PRO A 127 -14.43 -18.21 -14.19
C PRO A 127 -15.76 -17.46 -14.43
N ASP A 128 -16.48 -17.80 -15.50
CA ASP A 128 -17.81 -17.26 -15.83
C ASP A 128 -18.87 -17.48 -14.73
N THR A 129 -18.61 -18.40 -13.79
CA THR A 129 -19.46 -18.67 -12.62
C THR A 129 -19.32 -17.65 -11.48
N HIS A 130 -18.34 -16.75 -11.53
CA HIS A 130 -18.11 -15.76 -10.49
C HIS A 130 -19.25 -14.74 -10.41
N LYS A 131 -19.74 -14.50 -9.19
CA LYS A 131 -20.85 -13.55 -8.95
C LYS A 131 -20.38 -12.12 -8.73
N THR A 132 -19.25 -11.99 -8.05
CA THR A 132 -18.58 -10.72 -7.81
C THR A 132 -17.30 -10.77 -8.62
N VAL A 133 -17.13 -9.77 -9.48
CA VAL A 133 -16.02 -9.70 -10.43
C VAL A 133 -15.25 -8.39 -10.31
N TYR A 134 -15.44 -7.64 -9.22
CA TYR A 134 -14.78 -6.35 -9.04
C TYR A 134 -13.82 -6.38 -7.86
N ASN A 135 -12.67 -5.72 -8.02
CA ASN A 135 -11.84 -5.28 -6.92
C ASN A 135 -11.98 -3.77 -6.73
N ILE A 136 -11.53 -3.26 -5.58
CA ILE A 136 -11.54 -1.83 -5.26
C ILE A 136 -10.10 -1.36 -5.12
N LEU A 137 -9.68 -0.45 -5.99
CA LEU A 137 -8.32 0.08 -6.06
C LEU A 137 -8.33 1.61 -6.10
N TYR A 138 -7.98 2.28 -5.00
CA TYR A 138 -7.87 3.74 -4.98
C TYR A 138 -6.76 4.19 -4.04
N HIS A 139 -6.30 5.43 -4.18
CA HIS A 139 -5.19 6.02 -3.43
C HIS A 139 -3.88 5.21 -3.51
N ASN A 140 -3.67 4.43 -4.57
CA ASN A 140 -2.38 3.82 -4.82
C ASN A 140 -1.50 4.77 -5.66
N SER A 141 -0.21 4.52 -5.67
CA SER A 141 0.75 5.18 -6.56
C SER A 141 1.44 4.12 -7.41
N PHE A 142 1.12 4.11 -8.69
CA PHE A 142 1.76 3.27 -9.70
C PHE A 142 2.86 4.08 -10.38
N VAL A 143 4.11 3.75 -10.06
CA VAL A 143 5.27 4.58 -10.40
C VAL A 143 6.30 3.78 -11.19
N ASN A 144 6.63 4.22 -12.40
CA ASN A 144 7.69 3.61 -13.22
C ASN A 144 7.56 2.08 -13.43
N ASN A 145 6.36 1.52 -13.31
CA ASN A 145 6.15 0.15 -13.76
C ASN A 145 6.18 0.13 -15.29
N THR A 146 6.64 -0.98 -15.90
CA THR A 146 6.62 -1.08 -17.38
C THR A 146 5.18 -1.06 -17.91
N LEU A 147 4.26 -1.68 -17.18
CA LEU A 147 2.82 -1.58 -17.33
C LEU A 147 2.22 -1.29 -15.94
N GLN A 148 1.46 -0.21 -15.77
CA GLN A 148 0.92 0.14 -14.45
C GLN A 148 -0.11 -0.88 -13.95
N ALA A 149 -1.01 -1.29 -14.83
CA ALA A 149 -2.04 -2.27 -14.56
C ALA A 149 -2.27 -3.12 -15.81
N TYR A 150 -2.41 -4.43 -15.61
CA TYR A 150 -2.89 -5.36 -16.61
C TYR A 150 -4.25 -5.89 -16.15
N ASP A 151 -5.27 -5.69 -16.97
CA ASP A 151 -6.59 -6.32 -16.82
C ASP A 151 -6.89 -7.23 -18.01
N CYS A 152 -7.49 -8.40 -17.77
CA CYS A 152 -7.79 -9.32 -18.84
C CYS A 152 -8.92 -8.79 -19.71
N GLU A 153 -8.66 -8.70 -21.01
CA GLU A 153 -9.71 -8.58 -22.02
C GLU A 153 -10.14 -9.99 -22.43
N CYS A 154 -10.92 -10.60 -21.55
CA CYS A 154 -11.22 -12.01 -21.58
C CYS A 154 -12.15 -12.37 -22.77
N THR A 155 -11.63 -13.09 -23.77
CA THR A 155 -12.39 -13.53 -24.96
C THR A 155 -12.94 -14.96 -24.88
N ASP A 156 -12.49 -15.75 -23.91
CA ASP A 156 -12.95 -17.13 -23.71
C ASP A 156 -14.33 -17.12 -23.02
N PRO A 157 -15.35 -17.81 -23.57
CA PRO A 157 -16.70 -17.80 -23.01
C PRO A 157 -16.83 -18.41 -21.60
N HIS A 158 -15.82 -19.14 -21.12
CA HIS A 158 -15.76 -19.69 -19.76
C HIS A 158 -15.01 -18.79 -18.77
N THR A 159 -14.59 -17.60 -19.23
CA THR A 159 -13.97 -16.59 -18.39
C THR A 159 -14.75 -15.29 -18.45
N ILE A 160 -14.71 -14.54 -17.37
CA ILE A 160 -15.26 -13.18 -17.27
C ILE A 160 -14.15 -12.22 -16.84
N GLN A 161 -14.17 -11.04 -17.44
CA GLN A 161 -13.28 -9.95 -17.05
C GLN A 161 -13.66 -9.37 -15.70
N HIS A 162 -12.68 -8.78 -15.03
CA HIS A 162 -12.98 -8.00 -13.85
C HIS A 162 -13.71 -6.70 -14.22
N GLN A 163 -14.52 -6.17 -13.31
CA GLN A 163 -15.18 -4.86 -13.44
C GLN A 163 -14.66 -3.95 -12.33
N ASN A 164 -13.38 -3.59 -12.38
CA ASN A 164 -12.71 -3.01 -11.22
C ASN A 164 -13.14 -1.57 -10.97
N ILE A 165 -13.08 -1.17 -9.70
CA ILE A 165 -13.38 0.18 -9.26
C ILE A 165 -12.06 0.86 -8.93
N TRP A 166 -11.68 1.85 -9.74
CA TRP A 166 -10.36 2.52 -9.68
C TRP A 166 -10.36 3.85 -8.91
N ASP A 167 -11.52 4.27 -8.40
CA ASP A 167 -11.66 5.46 -7.59
C ASP A 167 -12.80 5.31 -6.58
N ASN A 168 -12.94 6.28 -5.67
CA ASN A 168 -14.03 6.31 -4.70
C ASN A 168 -15.10 7.37 -5.03
N GLY A 169 -15.12 7.88 -6.27
CA GLY A 169 -15.97 8.99 -6.72
C GLY A 169 -15.51 10.38 -6.29
N THR A 170 -14.42 10.50 -5.53
CA THR A 170 -13.82 11.80 -5.16
C THR A 170 -12.31 11.85 -5.44
N SER A 171 -11.66 10.69 -5.47
CA SER A 171 -10.22 10.54 -5.70
C SER A 171 -9.91 9.09 -6.05
N GLY A 172 -8.93 8.92 -6.93
CA GLY A 172 -8.49 7.64 -7.48
C GLY A 172 -7.04 7.36 -7.14
N ASN A 173 -6.29 6.88 -8.12
CA ASN A 173 -4.89 6.51 -8.01
C ASN A 173 -3.99 7.54 -8.68
N TYR A 174 -2.72 7.55 -8.27
CA TYR A 174 -1.66 8.24 -9.00
C TYR A 174 -1.03 7.29 -10.02
N TRP A 175 -0.81 7.79 -11.22
CA TRP A 175 -0.15 7.08 -12.32
C TRP A 175 1.01 7.93 -12.83
N SER A 176 2.22 7.40 -12.79
CA SER A 176 3.42 8.18 -13.20
C SER A 176 3.46 8.58 -14.67
N ASP A 177 2.65 7.93 -15.51
CA ASP A 177 2.44 8.21 -16.94
C ASP A 177 1.16 9.00 -17.22
N TYR A 178 0.40 9.38 -16.18
CA TYR A 178 -0.72 10.30 -16.34
C TYR A 178 -0.23 11.68 -16.79
N SER A 179 -0.82 12.17 -17.88
CA SER A 179 -0.48 13.44 -18.52
C SER A 179 -1.68 14.37 -18.68
N GLY A 180 -2.78 14.08 -17.97
CA GLY A 180 -3.95 14.94 -17.93
C GLY A 180 -3.69 16.26 -17.19
N ILE A 181 -4.71 17.11 -17.18
CA ILE A 181 -4.66 18.44 -16.58
C ILE A 181 -5.56 18.51 -15.35
N ASP A 182 -5.19 19.39 -14.43
CA ASP A 182 -5.97 19.79 -13.27
C ASP A 182 -6.20 21.30 -13.40
N VAL A 183 -7.39 21.69 -13.87
CA VAL A 183 -7.75 23.06 -14.22
C VAL A 183 -8.11 23.88 -12.98
N ASP A 184 -8.75 23.27 -12.00
CA ASP A 184 -9.20 23.95 -10.78
C ASP A 184 -8.18 23.92 -9.63
N GLY A 185 -7.13 23.11 -9.78
CA GLY A 185 -5.99 23.03 -8.87
C GLY A 185 -6.29 22.28 -7.59
N ASP A 186 -7.28 21.38 -7.59
CA ASP A 186 -7.68 20.61 -6.40
C ASP A 186 -6.81 19.38 -6.13
N GLY A 187 -5.89 19.05 -7.06
CA GLY A 187 -4.99 17.91 -6.98
C GLY A 187 -5.54 16.63 -7.61
N ILE A 188 -6.71 16.68 -8.24
CA ILE A 188 -7.33 15.63 -9.03
C ILE A 188 -7.30 16.02 -10.51
N GLY A 189 -6.98 15.06 -11.38
CA GLY A 189 -6.98 15.29 -12.81
C GLY A 189 -8.40 15.31 -13.40
N ASP A 190 -8.69 16.30 -14.24
CA ASP A 190 -9.99 16.49 -14.91
C ASP A 190 -10.24 15.50 -16.06
N THR A 191 -9.19 14.80 -16.50
CA THR A 191 -9.28 13.80 -17.57
C THR A 191 -9.15 12.41 -16.96
N PRO A 192 -10.13 11.50 -17.14
CA PRO A 192 -10.00 10.13 -16.68
C PRO A 192 -8.73 9.45 -17.23
N TYR A 193 -8.09 8.62 -16.40
CA TYR A 193 -7.01 7.74 -16.84
C TYR A 193 -7.61 6.40 -17.28
N SER A 194 -7.44 6.05 -18.56
CA SER A 194 -7.89 4.76 -19.10
C SER A 194 -6.98 3.64 -18.61
N VAL A 195 -7.52 2.69 -17.86
CA VAL A 195 -6.78 1.54 -17.32
C VAL A 195 -6.78 0.38 -18.32
N SER A 196 -7.95 0.08 -18.88
CA SER A 196 -8.16 -0.90 -19.95
C SER A 196 -9.08 -0.31 -21.02
N SER A 197 -9.65 -1.14 -21.90
CA SER A 197 -10.60 -0.67 -22.91
C SER A 197 -11.97 -0.27 -22.32
N ASP A 198 -12.29 -0.77 -21.13
CA ASP A 198 -13.59 -0.64 -20.46
C ASP A 198 -13.50 -0.12 -19.02
N ASP A 199 -12.32 -0.13 -18.38
CA ASP A 199 -12.07 0.43 -17.06
C ASP A 199 -11.28 1.75 -17.12
N ALA A 200 -11.66 2.69 -16.26
CA ALA A 200 -10.97 3.96 -16.09
C ALA A 200 -10.99 4.41 -14.62
N ASP A 201 -9.93 5.11 -14.24
CA ASP A 201 -9.87 5.94 -13.04
C ASP A 201 -10.39 7.32 -13.39
N THR A 202 -11.54 7.70 -12.85
CA THR A 202 -12.21 8.96 -13.19
C THR A 202 -11.76 10.14 -12.35
N CYS A 203 -10.95 9.89 -11.31
CA CYS A 203 -10.44 10.91 -10.40
C CYS A 203 -8.93 10.72 -10.15
N PRO A 204 -8.08 10.65 -11.20
CA PRO A 204 -6.66 10.37 -11.03
C PRO A 204 -5.98 11.44 -10.19
N LEU A 205 -5.09 11.03 -9.28
CA LEU A 205 -4.34 11.95 -8.44
C LEU A 205 -3.21 12.62 -9.24
N MET A 206 -3.01 13.93 -9.05
CA MET A 206 -1.93 14.69 -9.71
C MET A 206 -0.55 14.48 -9.07
N ALA A 207 -0.51 13.92 -7.86
CA ALA A 207 0.71 13.64 -7.13
C ALA A 207 0.64 12.26 -6.46
N PRO A 208 1.77 11.55 -6.30
CA PRO A 208 1.79 10.29 -5.61
C PRO A 208 1.37 10.48 -4.15
N ILE A 209 0.76 9.45 -3.57
CA ILE A 209 0.48 9.43 -2.14
C ILE A 209 1.80 9.49 -1.38
N ALA A 210 1.98 10.54 -0.58
CA ALA A 210 3.12 10.64 0.32
C ALA A 210 3.10 9.46 1.29
N PHE A 211 4.22 8.75 1.41
CA PHE A 211 4.39 7.62 2.33
C PHE A 211 3.69 7.84 3.67
N PRO A 212 2.79 6.95 4.13
CA PRO A 212 2.52 6.83 5.56
C PRO A 212 3.64 6.04 6.24
N ILE A 213 4.91 6.34 5.97
CA ILE A 213 6.04 5.86 6.78
C ILE A 213 7.16 6.89 6.89
N THR A 214 6.85 8.09 7.37
CA THR A 214 7.73 8.62 8.41
C THR A 214 7.44 7.83 9.68
N ARG A 215 8.28 6.84 9.98
CA ARG A 215 8.57 6.45 11.37
C ARG A 215 9.27 7.61 12.08
N ASN A 216 8.62 8.77 12.12
CA ASN A 216 8.99 9.77 13.09
C ASN A 216 8.22 9.38 14.34
N ASN A 217 8.72 8.31 14.99
CA ASN A 217 8.54 8.12 16.43
C ASN A 217 9.19 9.29 17.20
N GLY A 218 9.80 10.24 16.51
CA GLY A 218 10.14 11.50 17.09
C GLY A 218 8.95 12.45 17.22
N PHE A 219 9.09 13.35 18.18
CA PHE A 219 8.04 14.27 18.60
C PHE A 219 7.54 15.10 17.42
N LEU A 220 6.22 15.07 17.19
CA LEU A 220 5.52 15.80 16.12
C LEU A 220 6.05 15.54 14.71
N GLY A 221 6.40 14.29 14.39
CA GLY A 221 6.81 13.97 13.03
C GLY A 221 8.22 14.47 12.69
N THR A 222 9.10 14.61 13.68
CA THR A 222 10.53 14.92 13.51
C THR A 222 11.43 13.71 13.83
N ASN A 223 12.75 13.83 13.60
CA ASN A 223 13.74 12.84 14.03
C ASN A 223 14.11 12.96 15.53
N ILE A 224 13.44 13.82 16.30
CA ILE A 224 13.78 14.08 17.71
C ILE A 224 13.15 13.01 18.59
N PRO A 225 13.89 12.23 19.40
CA PRO A 225 13.30 11.23 20.30
C PRO A 225 12.16 11.80 21.15
N PHE A 226 11.06 11.05 21.33
CA PHE A 226 9.83 11.51 22.00
C PHE A 226 10.09 12.18 23.36
N GLU A 227 10.92 11.58 24.21
CA GLU A 227 11.31 12.11 25.52
C GLU A 227 12.01 13.48 25.44
N LEU A 228 12.88 13.65 24.44
CA LEU A 228 13.59 14.91 24.20
C LEU A 228 12.62 15.98 23.69
N GLY A 229 11.69 15.59 22.83
CA GLY A 229 10.63 16.48 22.33
C GLY A 229 9.72 16.97 23.44
N LEU A 230 9.23 16.08 24.31
CA LEU A 230 8.40 16.44 25.46
C LEU A 230 9.13 17.42 26.40
N ALA A 231 10.40 17.18 26.68
CA ALA A 231 11.22 18.05 27.52
C ALA A 231 11.38 19.47 26.93
N LEU A 232 11.57 19.57 25.60
CA LEU A 232 11.64 20.86 24.90
C LEU A 232 10.31 21.63 24.96
N THR A 233 9.17 20.97 24.80
CA THR A 233 7.85 21.61 24.89
C THR A 233 7.56 22.11 26.29
N VAL A 234 7.87 21.32 27.33
CA VAL A 234 7.71 21.73 28.73
C VAL A 234 8.62 22.92 29.05
N ALA A 235 9.89 22.89 28.63
CA ALA A 235 10.81 24.00 28.81
C ALA A 235 10.33 25.28 28.11
N GLY A 236 9.79 25.16 26.89
CA GLY A 236 9.18 26.26 26.14
C GLY A 236 7.97 26.87 26.86
N ILE A 237 7.06 26.05 27.37
CA ILE A 237 5.88 26.51 28.12
C ILE A 237 6.30 27.25 29.40
N VAL A 238 7.29 26.74 30.14
CA VAL A 238 7.78 27.38 31.37
C VAL A 238 8.44 28.72 31.06
N SER A 239 9.26 28.80 30.02
CA SER A 239 9.95 30.04 29.65
C SER A 239 8.99 31.11 29.11
N VAL A 240 8.00 30.74 28.30
CA VAL A 240 6.92 31.66 27.87
C VAL A 240 6.09 32.12 29.07
N SER A 241 5.70 31.21 29.97
CA SER A 241 4.93 31.54 31.17
C SER A 241 5.68 32.49 32.09
N ALA A 242 6.99 32.28 32.28
CA ALA A 242 7.85 33.16 33.05
C ALA A 242 8.00 34.55 32.40
N ALA A 243 8.18 34.61 31.06
CA ALA A 243 8.25 35.86 30.33
C ALA A 243 6.94 36.67 30.42
N VAL A 244 5.79 36.01 30.22
CA VAL A 244 4.47 36.61 30.39
C VAL A 244 4.27 37.11 31.81
N TYR A 245 4.65 36.33 32.82
CA TYR A 245 4.59 36.75 34.23
C TYR A 245 5.44 38.00 34.49
N VAL A 246 6.68 38.07 33.97
CA VAL A 246 7.55 39.24 34.13
C VAL A 246 6.96 40.48 33.45
N VAL A 247 6.40 40.33 32.25
CA VAL A 247 5.75 41.44 31.52
C VAL A 247 4.51 41.94 32.28
N LEU A 248 3.66 41.03 32.77
CA LEU A 248 2.47 41.39 33.56
C LEU A 248 2.84 42.05 34.90
N LYS A 249 3.90 41.58 35.56
CA LYS A 249 4.42 42.19 36.80
C LYS A 249 4.95 43.60 36.56
N ARG A 250 5.68 43.84 35.45
CA ARG A 250 6.16 45.17 35.08
C ARG A 250 5.03 46.15 34.78
N LYS A 251 3.96 45.71 34.09
CA LYS A 251 2.76 46.53 33.83
C LYS A 251 1.95 46.89 35.07
N LYS A 252 2.01 46.10 36.15
CA LYS A 252 1.35 46.42 37.44
C LYS A 252 2.15 47.38 38.32
N ALA A 253 3.44 47.58 38.02
CA ALA A 253 4.35 48.43 38.81
C ALA A 253 4.56 49.82 38.18
N SER A 254 3.90 50.11 37.06
CA SER A 254 3.81 51.40 36.38
C SER A 254 2.41 51.99 36.57
#